data_AF-A0A5T0Q9U0-F1
#
_entry.id   AF-A0A5T0Q9U0-F1
#
_cell.length_a   1.000
_cell.length_b   1.000
_cell.length_c   1.000
_cell.angle_alpha   90.00
_cell.angle_beta   90.00
_cell.angle_gamma   90.00
#
_symmetry.space_group_name_H-M   'P 1'
#
loop_
_entity.id
_entity.type
_entity.pdbx_description
1 polymer ?
#
loop_
_entity_poly.entity_id
_entity_poly.type
_entity_poly.pdbx_seq_one_letter_code
_entity_poly.pdbx_strand_id
1 'polypeptide(L)'
;QTGLTSFFDFINHKTKNVSTIEVKSNDEFGQISNAINENILATKRGLEQDNQAVKESVETVHVVESGNLTARITANPRNPQLIELKNVLNRLLDALQARVGSDMNEIQRVFNSYKSLDFTTEVKDANGAVEVTTNALGQEIIKMLKQSSDFANALANESGKLQTAVQSLTTSSNSQAQSLEETAAALEEITSSMQNVSVKTSDVITQSEEIKNVTGIIGDIADQ
;
A
#
# COMPACT_ATOMS: atom_id res chain seq x y z
N GLN A 1 72.60 19.76 3.56
CA GLN A 1 71.89 18.60 3.00
C GLN A 1 70.59 18.25 3.75
N THR A 2 70.45 18.61 5.03
CA THR A 2 69.33 18.22 5.89
C THR A 2 67.93 18.65 5.42
N GLY A 3 67.77 19.84 4.81
CA GLY A 3 66.46 20.34 4.36
C GLY A 3 65.82 19.55 3.22
N LEU A 4 66.58 19.19 2.18
CA LEU A 4 66.06 18.40 1.05
C LEU A 4 65.72 16.98 1.45
N THR A 5 66.56 16.32 2.27
CA THR A 5 66.26 14.98 2.79
C THR A 5 64.97 15.00 3.62
N SER A 6 64.80 16.00 4.49
CA SER A 6 63.57 16.18 5.26
C SER A 6 62.34 16.37 4.38
N PHE A 7 62.45 17.10 3.27
CA PHE A 7 61.36 17.27 2.31
C PHE A 7 60.99 15.98 1.59
N PHE A 8 61.97 15.20 1.13
CA PHE A 8 61.69 13.90 0.51
C PHE A 8 61.10 12.91 1.51
N ASP A 9 61.56 12.90 2.75
CA ASP A 9 60.95 12.06 3.79
C ASP A 9 59.51 12.49 4.09
N PHE A 10 59.20 13.79 4.01
CA PHE A 10 57.83 14.30 4.15
C PHE A 10 56.92 13.87 2.98
N ILE A 11 57.36 14.03 1.73
CA ILE A 11 56.58 13.59 0.55
C ILE A 11 56.38 12.07 0.56
N ASN A 12 57.38 11.30 0.99
CA ASN A 12 57.29 9.84 1.10
C ASN A 12 56.59 9.37 2.39
N HIS A 13 55.89 10.28 3.11
CA HIS A 13 55.12 9.98 4.31
C HIS A 13 55.92 9.37 5.48
N LYS A 14 57.25 9.49 5.50
CA LYS A 14 58.11 9.02 6.61
C LYS A 14 58.09 9.99 7.80
N THR A 15 57.78 11.27 7.55
CA THR A 15 57.62 12.31 8.58
C THR A 15 56.42 13.19 8.25
N LYS A 16 55.80 13.77 9.28
CA LYS A 16 54.71 14.77 9.14
C LYS A 16 55.22 16.21 9.04
N ASN A 17 56.51 16.43 9.33
CA ASN A 17 57.12 17.74 9.39
C ASN A 17 58.25 17.85 8.36
N VAL A 18 58.38 19.04 7.77
CA VAL A 18 59.46 19.40 6.86
C VAL A 18 60.25 20.58 7.44
N SER A 19 61.57 20.51 7.29
CA SER A 19 62.49 21.61 7.62
C SER A 19 62.94 22.32 6.35
N THR A 20 63.13 23.64 6.42
CA THR A 20 63.68 24.43 5.31
C THR A 20 65.20 24.35 5.25
N ILE A 21 65.76 24.71 4.11
CA ILE A 21 67.20 24.88 3.90
C ILE A 21 67.62 26.21 4.54
N GLU A 22 68.67 26.19 5.37
CA GLU A 22 69.25 27.41 5.93
C GLU A 22 69.96 28.21 4.82
N VAL A 23 69.58 29.48 4.64
CA VAL A 23 70.14 30.37 3.60
C VAL A 23 71.15 31.31 4.22
N LYS A 24 72.43 31.18 3.84
CA LYS A 24 73.56 31.94 4.42
C LYS A 24 74.19 32.97 3.49
N SER A 25 73.80 32.98 2.22
CA SER A 25 74.35 33.88 1.20
C SER A 25 73.21 34.54 0.45
N ASN A 26 73.49 35.71 -0.13
CA ASN A 26 72.56 36.47 -0.98
C ASN A 26 72.93 36.40 -2.47
N ASP A 27 73.86 35.50 -2.81
CA ASP A 27 74.26 35.16 -4.17
C ASP A 27 73.21 34.28 -4.89
N GLU A 28 73.53 33.82 -6.08
CA GLU A 28 72.68 32.97 -6.91
C GLU A 28 72.29 31.67 -6.20
N PHE A 29 73.19 31.09 -5.37
CA PHE A 29 72.89 29.90 -4.58
C PHE A 29 71.95 30.20 -3.42
N GLY A 30 72.04 31.40 -2.83
CA GLY A 30 71.08 31.94 -1.89
C GLY A 30 69.68 32.06 -2.48
N GLN A 31 69.57 32.65 -3.68
CA GLN A 31 68.31 32.79 -4.40
C GLN A 31 67.69 31.44 -4.77
N ILE A 32 68.49 30.48 -5.25
CA ILE A 32 68.03 29.10 -5.52
C ILE A 32 67.51 28.45 -4.24
N SER A 33 68.21 28.62 -3.11
CA SER A 33 67.79 28.05 -1.82
C SER A 33 66.46 28.63 -1.32
N ASN A 34 66.24 29.93 -1.51
CA ASN A 34 64.96 30.58 -1.21
C ASN A 34 63.82 30.04 -2.09
N ALA A 35 64.04 29.95 -3.41
CA ALA A 35 63.05 29.40 -4.33
C ALA A 35 62.68 27.94 -4.00
N ILE A 36 63.66 27.13 -3.57
CA ILE A 36 63.40 25.76 -3.10
C ILE A 36 62.55 25.78 -1.83
N ASN A 37 62.88 26.62 -0.84
CA ASN A 37 62.11 26.74 0.41
C ASN A 37 60.66 27.16 0.16
N GLU A 38 60.42 28.09 -0.76
CA GLU A 38 59.06 28.49 -1.17
C GLU A 38 58.27 27.31 -1.75
N ASN A 39 58.91 26.53 -2.63
CA ASN A 39 58.29 25.34 -3.22
C ASN A 39 58.05 24.21 -2.20
N ILE A 40 58.94 24.05 -1.21
CA ILE A 40 58.75 23.12 -0.08
C ILE A 40 57.50 23.51 0.71
N LEU A 41 57.37 24.78 1.09
CA LEU A 41 56.22 25.28 1.85
C LEU A 41 54.92 25.26 1.04
N ALA A 42 54.99 25.55 -0.26
CA ALA A 42 53.85 25.43 -1.14
C ALA A 42 53.39 23.96 -1.25
N THR A 43 54.33 23.03 -1.45
CA THR A 43 54.03 21.59 -1.53
C THR A 43 53.46 21.06 -0.22
N LYS A 44 54.01 21.45 0.93
CA LYS A 44 53.47 21.10 2.26
C LYS A 44 51.99 21.48 2.39
N ARG A 45 51.68 22.76 2.13
CA ARG A 45 50.30 23.27 2.19
C ARG A 45 49.38 22.55 1.20
N GLY A 46 49.88 22.25 0.00
CA GLY A 46 49.14 21.49 -1.01
C GLY A 46 48.77 20.09 -0.52
N LEU A 47 49.74 19.35 0.03
CA LEU A 47 49.50 18.01 0.57
C LEU A 47 48.60 18.02 1.81
N GLU A 48 48.66 19.05 2.65
CA GLU A 48 47.73 19.23 3.77
C GLU A 48 46.29 19.46 3.29
N GLN A 49 46.08 20.29 2.26
CA GLN A 49 44.77 20.49 1.62
C GLN A 49 44.24 19.19 0.99
N ASP A 50 45.10 18.45 0.28
CA ASP A 50 44.77 17.17 -0.33
C ASP A 50 44.35 16.14 0.74
N ASN A 51 45.10 16.03 1.83
CA ASN A 51 44.78 15.14 2.95
C ASN A 51 43.44 15.51 3.62
N GLN A 52 43.16 16.81 3.78
CA GLN A 52 41.89 17.26 4.33
C GLN A 52 40.71 16.86 3.42
N ALA A 53 40.86 17.01 2.10
CA ALA A 53 39.84 16.59 1.15
C ALA A 53 39.59 15.08 1.18
N VAL A 54 40.66 14.27 1.28
CA VAL A 54 40.52 12.81 1.44
C VAL A 54 39.79 12.47 2.73
N LYS A 55 40.12 13.15 3.84
CA LYS A 55 39.44 12.92 5.13
C LYS A 55 37.95 13.25 5.08
N GLU A 56 37.58 14.41 4.53
CA GLU A 56 36.16 14.77 4.34
C GLU A 56 35.44 13.81 3.39
N SER A 57 36.14 13.28 2.38
CA SER A 57 35.57 12.27 1.48
C SER A 57 35.19 11.00 2.24
N VAL A 58 36.05 10.53 3.14
CA VAL A 58 35.76 9.36 4.00
C VAL A 58 34.60 9.66 4.95
N GLU A 59 34.59 10.83 5.59
CA GLU A 59 33.50 11.25 6.48
C GLU A 59 32.16 11.34 5.74
N THR A 60 32.15 11.87 4.52
CA THR A 60 30.96 11.95 3.65
C THR A 60 30.42 10.56 3.33
N VAL A 61 31.30 9.60 3.03
CA VAL A 61 30.89 8.20 2.80
C VAL A 61 30.22 7.62 4.03
N HIS A 62 30.73 7.84 5.24
CA HIS A 62 30.08 7.35 6.46
C HIS A 62 28.68 7.96 6.70
N VAL A 63 28.48 9.24 6.33
CA VAL A 63 27.15 9.87 6.39
C VAL A 63 26.20 9.21 5.39
N VAL A 64 26.67 8.93 4.18
CA VAL A 64 25.91 8.21 3.15
C VAL A 64 25.58 6.78 3.59
N GLU A 65 26.53 6.07 4.20
CA GLU A 65 26.32 4.72 4.78
C GLU A 65 25.27 4.73 5.89
N SER A 66 25.17 5.83 6.66
CA SER A 66 24.12 6.01 7.66
C SER A 66 22.73 6.33 7.06
N GLY A 67 22.64 6.45 5.74
CA GLY A 67 21.39 6.62 4.99
C GLY A 67 21.11 8.05 4.50
N ASN A 68 21.96 9.03 4.81
CA ASN A 68 21.78 10.40 4.34
C ASN A 68 22.50 10.63 3.00
N LEU A 69 21.72 10.68 1.92
CA LEU A 69 22.21 10.87 0.56
C LEU A 69 22.38 12.34 0.16
N THR A 70 22.11 13.29 1.04
CA THR A 70 22.31 14.74 0.78
C THR A 70 23.74 15.21 1.04
N ALA A 71 24.59 14.37 1.65
CA ALA A 71 25.95 14.73 1.99
C ALA A 71 26.81 14.96 0.74
N ARG A 72 27.70 15.94 0.76
CA ARG A 72 28.59 16.27 -0.37
C ARG A 72 29.97 16.64 0.14
N ILE A 73 30.99 16.33 -0.67
CA ILE A 73 32.37 16.69 -0.40
C ILE A 73 32.59 18.14 -0.84
N THR A 74 32.92 19.01 0.11
CA THR A 74 33.08 20.45 -0.08
C THR A 74 34.53 20.90 -0.10
N ALA A 75 35.45 20.21 0.59
CA ALA A 75 36.88 20.50 0.54
C ALA A 75 37.39 20.49 -0.90
N ASN A 76 38.28 21.45 -1.18
CA ASN A 76 38.93 21.60 -2.47
C ASN A 76 40.39 21.18 -2.33
N PRO A 77 40.77 19.99 -2.84
CA PRO A 77 42.17 19.59 -2.90
C PRO A 77 42.92 20.45 -3.92
N ARG A 78 44.24 20.48 -3.80
CA ARG A 78 45.13 21.11 -4.78
C ARG A 78 45.47 20.15 -5.92
N ASN A 79 45.52 18.84 -5.66
CA ASN A 79 45.81 17.83 -6.67
C ASN A 79 44.65 17.75 -7.70
N PRO A 80 44.93 17.97 -9.01
CA PRO A 80 43.90 17.93 -10.04
C PRO A 80 43.11 16.62 -10.12
N GLN A 81 43.77 15.48 -9.86
CA GLN A 81 43.13 14.16 -9.87
C GLN A 81 42.16 14.00 -8.68
N LEU A 82 42.50 14.58 -7.51
CA LEU A 82 41.58 14.59 -6.37
C LEU A 82 40.40 15.53 -6.59
N ILE A 83 40.58 16.64 -7.32
CA ILE A 83 39.47 17.51 -7.73
C ILE A 83 38.52 16.75 -8.64
N GLU A 84 39.04 16.01 -9.62
CA GLU A 84 38.25 15.17 -10.50
C GLU A 84 37.49 14.09 -9.71
N LEU A 85 38.18 13.40 -8.80
CA LEU A 85 37.58 12.38 -7.94
C LEU A 85 36.43 12.96 -7.09
N LYS A 86 36.65 14.11 -6.44
CA LYS A 86 35.60 14.84 -5.70
C LYS A 86 34.37 15.09 -6.57
N ASN A 87 34.59 15.59 -7.78
CA ASN A 87 33.50 15.94 -8.69
C ASN A 87 32.75 14.69 -9.18
N VAL A 88 33.45 13.60 -9.48
CA VAL A 88 32.82 12.31 -9.84
C VAL A 88 31.99 11.77 -8.69
N LEU A 89 32.54 11.77 -7.46
CA LEU A 89 31.84 11.31 -6.26
C LEU A 89 30.60 12.15 -5.97
N ASN A 90 30.68 13.48 -6.02
CA ASN A 90 29.52 14.34 -5.82
C ASN A 90 28.45 14.11 -6.90
N ARG A 91 28.84 13.92 -8.17
CA ARG A 91 27.88 13.56 -9.24
C ARG A 91 27.22 12.19 -9.01
N LEU A 92 27.96 11.22 -8.48
CA LEU A 92 27.40 9.92 -8.08
C LEU A 92 26.34 10.13 -6.98
N LEU A 93 26.65 10.93 -5.96
CA LEU A 93 25.72 11.23 -4.88
C LEU A 93 24.50 12.02 -5.36
N ASP A 94 24.66 12.95 -6.31
CA ASP A 94 23.54 13.64 -6.97
C ASP A 94 22.63 12.65 -7.71
N ALA A 95 23.22 11.71 -8.45
CA ALA A 95 22.46 10.69 -9.16
C ALA A 95 21.72 9.75 -8.20
N LEU A 96 22.36 9.35 -7.09
CA LEU A 96 21.74 8.53 -6.05
C LEU A 96 20.59 9.28 -5.37
N GLN A 97 20.77 10.55 -5.01
CA GLN A 97 19.73 11.35 -4.38
C GLN A 97 18.52 11.55 -5.31
N ALA A 98 18.74 11.82 -6.59
CA ALA A 98 17.67 11.99 -7.57
C ALA A 98 16.92 10.67 -7.88
N ARG A 99 17.63 9.54 -7.93
CA ARG A 99 17.02 8.25 -8.27
C ARG A 99 16.39 7.55 -7.07
N VAL A 100 17.04 7.62 -5.91
CA VAL A 100 16.60 6.93 -4.70
C VAL A 100 15.80 7.90 -3.83
N GLY A 101 16.47 8.89 -3.26
CA GLY A 101 15.88 9.78 -2.27
C GLY A 101 16.93 10.49 -1.45
N SER A 102 16.48 11.31 -0.52
CA SER A 102 17.36 12.07 0.39
C SER A 102 17.73 11.28 1.66
N ASP A 103 16.78 10.51 2.20
CA ASP A 103 16.96 9.75 3.44
C ASP A 103 16.49 8.30 3.28
N MET A 104 17.46 7.39 3.24
CA MET A 104 17.20 5.95 3.13
C MET A 104 16.51 5.38 4.37
N ASN A 105 16.69 6.00 5.55
CA ASN A 105 16.05 5.53 6.78
C ASN A 105 14.56 5.80 6.75
N GLU A 106 14.14 6.92 6.17
CA GLU A 106 12.72 7.25 6.02
C GLU A 106 12.03 6.32 5.02
N ILE A 107 12.69 6.01 3.90
CA ILE A 107 12.22 4.99 2.95
C ILE A 107 12.07 3.64 3.66
N GLN A 108 13.07 3.22 4.44
CA GLN A 108 13.03 1.97 5.19
C GLN A 108 11.89 1.94 6.22
N ARG A 109 11.62 3.07 6.90
CA ARG A 109 10.51 3.20 7.86
C ARG A 109 9.17 2.94 7.17
N VAL A 110 8.92 3.60 6.02
CA VAL A 110 7.67 3.42 5.26
C VAL A 110 7.54 1.99 4.74
N PHE A 111 8.62 1.41 4.20
CA PHE A 111 8.60 0.02 3.77
C PHE A 111 8.32 -0.96 4.91
N ASN A 112 8.82 -0.70 6.12
CA ASN A 112 8.50 -1.52 7.29
C ASN A 112 7.01 -1.42 7.66
N SER A 113 6.40 -0.24 7.60
CA SER A 113 4.95 -0.07 7.79
C SER A 113 4.16 -0.89 6.76
N TYR A 114 4.54 -0.79 5.47
CA TYR A 114 3.87 -1.52 4.40
C TYR A 114 4.00 -3.04 4.55
N LYS A 115 5.15 -3.53 5.03
CA LYS A 115 5.35 -4.96 5.36
C LYS A 115 4.43 -5.43 6.49
N SER A 116 4.04 -4.55 7.41
CA SER A 116 3.03 -4.82 8.43
C SER A 116 1.59 -4.54 7.97
N LEU A 117 1.36 -4.36 6.66
CA LEU A 117 0.06 -4.00 6.06
C LEU A 117 -0.50 -2.65 6.52
N ASP A 118 0.37 -1.80 7.07
CA ASP A 118 0.03 -0.42 7.42
C ASP A 118 0.46 0.51 6.29
N PHE A 119 -0.50 0.93 5.48
CA PHE A 119 -0.30 1.85 4.36
C PHE A 119 -0.59 3.31 4.72
N THR A 120 -0.68 3.66 6.01
CA THR A 120 -0.99 5.04 6.43
C THR A 120 0.22 5.96 6.40
N THR A 121 1.43 5.40 6.34
CA THR A 121 2.67 6.17 6.31
C THR A 121 3.13 6.51 4.90
N GLU A 122 3.74 7.67 4.73
CA GLU A 122 4.35 8.11 3.48
C GLU A 122 5.73 8.72 3.74
N VAL A 123 6.56 8.81 2.69
CA VAL A 123 7.82 9.55 2.71
C VAL A 123 7.50 11.02 2.51
N LYS A 124 7.80 11.86 3.50
CA LYS A 124 7.60 13.32 3.39
C LYS A 124 8.64 13.93 2.47
N ASP A 125 8.25 15.01 1.78
CA ASP A 125 9.13 15.77 0.88
C ASP A 125 9.85 14.87 -0.14
N ALA A 126 9.15 13.85 -0.64
CA ALA A 126 9.65 12.89 -1.59
C ALA A 126 10.10 13.59 -2.89
N ASN A 127 11.40 13.54 -3.17
CA ASN A 127 12.02 14.14 -4.34
C ASN A 127 12.75 13.10 -5.20
N GLY A 128 13.21 12.00 -4.59
CA GLY A 128 13.81 10.89 -5.30
C GLY A 128 12.77 10.02 -5.99
N ALA A 129 13.14 9.43 -7.13
CA ALA A 129 12.20 8.59 -7.90
C ALA A 129 11.66 7.40 -7.08
N VAL A 130 12.47 6.77 -6.22
CA VAL A 130 11.99 5.69 -5.33
C VAL A 130 11.06 6.22 -4.25
N GLU A 131 11.35 7.36 -3.61
CA GLU A 131 10.45 7.99 -2.63
C GLU A 131 9.07 8.29 -3.25
N VAL A 132 9.06 8.96 -4.41
CA VAL A 132 7.82 9.33 -5.11
C VAL A 132 7.03 8.08 -5.52
N THR A 133 7.72 7.08 -6.07
CA THR A 133 7.07 5.82 -6.46
C THR A 133 6.50 5.08 -5.26
N THR A 134 7.20 5.11 -4.12
CA THR A 134 6.73 4.48 -2.86
C THR A 134 5.43 5.09 -2.39
N ASN A 135 5.32 6.42 -2.41
CA ASN A 135 4.09 7.11 -2.04
C ASN A 135 2.96 6.80 -3.04
N ALA A 136 3.25 6.83 -4.35
CA ALA A 136 2.27 6.51 -5.38
C ALA A 136 1.72 5.08 -5.23
N LEU A 137 2.59 4.10 -4.97
CA LEU A 137 2.18 2.72 -4.70
C LEU A 137 1.34 2.61 -3.43
N GLY A 138 1.72 3.31 -2.36
CA GLY A 138 0.92 3.37 -1.12
C GLY A 138 -0.49 3.87 -1.37
N GLN A 139 -0.62 4.98 -2.11
CA GLN A 139 -1.92 5.55 -2.43
C GLN A 139 -2.78 4.61 -3.29
N GLU A 140 -2.21 3.92 -4.27
CA GLU A 140 -2.98 2.97 -5.09
C GLU A 140 -3.41 1.74 -4.27
N ILE A 141 -2.59 1.27 -3.33
CA ILE A 141 -2.97 0.20 -2.40
C ILE A 141 -4.13 0.67 -1.50
N ILE A 142 -4.03 1.86 -0.90
CA ILE A 142 -5.11 2.43 -0.07
C ILE A 142 -6.42 2.51 -0.87
N LYS A 143 -6.36 2.99 -2.10
CA LYS A 143 -7.51 3.09 -3.00
C LYS A 143 -8.12 1.72 -3.30
N MET A 144 -7.29 0.72 -3.60
CA MET A 144 -7.72 -0.65 -3.84
C MET A 144 -8.39 -1.26 -2.59
N LEU A 145 -7.83 -1.03 -1.40
CA LEU A 145 -8.39 -1.49 -0.14
C LEU A 145 -9.74 -0.82 0.18
N LYS A 146 -9.86 0.49 -0.06
CA LYS A 146 -11.14 1.22 0.07
C LYS A 146 -12.19 0.64 -0.87
N GLN A 147 -11.83 0.45 -2.14
CA GLN A 147 -12.74 -0.14 -3.12
C GLN A 147 -13.16 -1.57 -2.73
N SER A 148 -12.23 -2.39 -2.23
CA SER A 148 -12.53 -3.73 -1.75
C SER A 148 -13.49 -3.71 -0.55
N SER A 149 -13.29 -2.78 0.39
CA SER A 149 -14.19 -2.55 1.52
C SER A 149 -15.59 -2.13 1.06
N ASP A 150 -15.68 -1.21 0.10
CA ASP A 150 -16.96 -0.76 -0.45
C ASP A 150 -17.72 -1.90 -1.13
N PHE A 151 -17.02 -2.75 -1.89
CA PHE A 151 -17.61 -3.97 -2.46
C PHE A 151 -18.10 -4.95 -1.39
N ALA A 152 -17.31 -5.18 -0.33
CA ALA A 152 -17.70 -6.07 0.76
C ALA A 152 -18.96 -5.56 1.48
N ASN A 153 -19.06 -4.26 1.73
CA ASN A 153 -20.22 -3.63 2.34
C ASN A 153 -21.46 -3.71 1.44
N ALA A 154 -21.30 -3.44 0.14
CA ALA A 154 -22.39 -3.57 -0.83
C ALA A 154 -22.90 -5.02 -0.91
N LEU A 155 -21.98 -6.00 -0.95
CA LEU A 155 -22.32 -7.42 -0.96
C LEU A 155 -23.04 -7.85 0.32
N ALA A 156 -22.59 -7.38 1.48
CA ALA A 156 -23.24 -7.66 2.76
C ALA A 156 -24.68 -7.12 2.80
N ASN A 157 -24.89 -5.90 2.28
CA ASN A 157 -26.22 -5.31 2.18
C ASN A 157 -27.16 -6.09 1.24
N GLU A 158 -26.71 -6.42 0.02
CA GLU A 158 -27.51 -7.20 -0.92
C GLU A 158 -27.80 -8.62 -0.40
N SER A 159 -26.85 -9.24 0.30
CA SER A 159 -27.06 -10.54 0.94
C SER A 159 -28.12 -10.46 2.06
N GLY A 160 -28.14 -9.37 2.84
CA GLY A 160 -29.17 -9.13 3.86
C GLY A 160 -30.56 -8.90 3.26
N LYS A 161 -30.65 -8.17 2.14
CA LYS A 161 -31.91 -8.02 1.39
C LYS A 161 -32.41 -9.35 0.86
N LEU A 162 -31.53 -10.15 0.27
CA LEU A 162 -31.87 -11.48 -0.24
C LEU A 162 -32.36 -12.39 0.89
N GLN A 163 -31.68 -12.40 2.04
CA GLN A 163 -32.11 -13.16 3.22
C GLN A 163 -33.53 -12.77 3.64
N THR A 164 -33.82 -11.46 3.68
CA THR A 164 -35.15 -10.94 4.02
C THR A 164 -36.21 -11.35 3.00
N ALA A 165 -35.88 -11.29 1.70
CA ALA A 165 -36.77 -11.71 0.63
C ALA A 165 -37.07 -13.22 0.68
N VAL A 166 -36.06 -14.05 0.93
CA VAL A 166 -36.23 -15.51 1.10
C VAL A 166 -37.10 -15.81 2.32
N GLN A 167 -36.85 -15.16 3.46
CA GLN A 167 -37.67 -15.34 4.66
C GLN A 167 -39.14 -14.95 4.43
N SER A 168 -39.37 -13.84 3.73
CA SER A 168 -40.71 -13.39 3.35
C SER A 168 -41.38 -14.39 2.41
N LEU A 169 -40.66 -14.88 1.40
CA LEU A 169 -41.15 -15.89 0.47
C LEU A 169 -41.51 -17.20 1.20
N THR A 170 -40.66 -17.69 2.09
CA THR A 170 -40.93 -18.89 2.90
C THR A 170 -42.19 -18.70 3.74
N THR A 171 -42.36 -17.52 4.36
CA THR A 171 -43.52 -17.22 5.19
C THR A 171 -44.79 -17.19 4.34
N SER A 172 -44.78 -16.48 3.20
CA SER A 172 -45.91 -16.44 2.27
C SER A 172 -46.27 -17.82 1.71
N SER A 173 -45.27 -18.65 1.38
CA SER A 173 -45.50 -20.03 0.90
C SER A 173 -46.14 -20.91 1.97
N ASN A 174 -45.71 -20.78 3.24
CA ASN A 174 -46.34 -21.50 4.36
C ASN A 174 -47.79 -21.04 4.56
N SER A 175 -48.06 -19.74 4.55
CA SER A 175 -49.43 -19.22 4.63
C SER A 175 -50.30 -19.69 3.46
N GLN A 176 -49.75 -19.72 2.24
CA GLN A 176 -50.44 -20.21 1.05
C GLN A 176 -50.79 -21.70 1.17
N ALA A 177 -49.85 -22.52 1.68
CA ALA A 177 -50.09 -23.95 1.92
C ALA A 177 -51.21 -24.15 2.95
N GLN A 178 -51.20 -23.39 4.05
CA GLN A 178 -52.27 -23.43 5.04
C GLN A 178 -53.64 -23.03 4.44
N SER A 179 -53.70 -21.94 3.67
CA SER A 179 -54.96 -21.55 3.01
C SER A 179 -55.46 -22.60 2.01
N LEU A 180 -54.56 -23.35 1.36
CA LEU A 180 -54.94 -24.48 0.50
C LEU A 180 -55.48 -25.67 1.31
N GLU A 181 -54.90 -25.97 2.47
CA GLU A 181 -55.44 -26.98 3.40
C GLU A 181 -56.85 -26.58 3.88
N GLU A 182 -57.04 -25.33 4.27
CA GLU A 182 -58.35 -24.79 4.68
C GLU A 182 -59.38 -24.86 3.54
N THR A 183 -58.97 -24.53 2.32
CA THR A 183 -59.84 -24.62 1.13
C THR A 183 -60.21 -26.07 0.82
N ALA A 184 -59.27 -27.01 0.95
CA ALA A 184 -59.53 -28.43 0.76
C ALA A 184 -60.52 -28.97 1.80
N ALA A 185 -60.34 -28.61 3.08
CA ALA A 185 -61.28 -28.97 4.15
C ALA A 185 -62.68 -28.41 3.91
N ALA A 186 -62.79 -27.14 3.48
CA ALA A 186 -64.07 -26.54 3.12
C ALA A 186 -64.74 -27.26 1.93
N LEU A 187 -63.95 -27.69 0.94
CA LEU A 187 -64.46 -28.49 -0.18
C LEU A 187 -64.95 -29.88 0.26
N GLU A 188 -64.26 -30.54 1.20
CA GLU A 188 -64.73 -31.79 1.79
C GLU A 188 -66.08 -31.61 2.50
N GLU A 189 -66.23 -30.52 3.27
CA GLU A 189 -67.49 -30.19 3.96
C GLU A 189 -68.63 -29.89 2.98
N ILE A 190 -68.37 -29.13 1.92
CA ILE A 190 -69.33 -28.86 0.84
C ILE A 190 -69.73 -30.18 0.15
N THR A 191 -68.76 -31.05 -0.13
CA THR A 191 -69.02 -32.34 -0.78
C THR A 191 -69.89 -33.23 0.08
N SER A 192 -69.61 -33.30 1.39
CA SER A 192 -70.45 -34.01 2.38
C SER A 192 -71.86 -33.44 2.45
N SER A 193 -71.98 -32.11 2.48
CA SER A 193 -73.27 -31.41 2.49
C SER A 193 -74.07 -31.68 1.21
N MET A 194 -73.43 -31.65 0.04
CA MET A 194 -74.06 -31.99 -1.23
C MET A 194 -74.53 -33.44 -1.28
N GLN A 195 -73.75 -34.37 -0.73
CA GLN A 195 -74.14 -35.78 -0.62
C GLN A 195 -75.37 -35.94 0.29
N ASN A 196 -75.42 -35.26 1.43
CA ASN A 196 -76.59 -35.23 2.31
C ASN A 196 -77.83 -34.63 1.63
N VAL A 197 -77.68 -33.50 0.93
CA VAL A 197 -78.77 -32.87 0.16
C VAL A 197 -79.26 -33.80 -0.94
N SER A 198 -78.37 -34.51 -1.64
CA SER A 198 -78.73 -35.49 -2.66
C SER A 198 -79.56 -36.64 -2.09
N VAL A 199 -79.15 -37.21 -0.95
CA VAL A 199 -79.92 -38.23 -0.23
C VAL A 199 -81.31 -37.70 0.15
N LYS A 200 -81.37 -36.51 0.76
CA LYS A 200 -82.64 -35.89 1.15
C LYS A 200 -83.57 -35.62 -0.03
N THR A 201 -83.00 -35.22 -1.16
CA THR A 201 -83.75 -34.99 -2.40
C THR A 201 -84.32 -36.30 -2.94
N SER A 202 -83.54 -37.38 -2.90
CA SER A 202 -84.02 -38.73 -3.24
C SER A 202 -85.18 -39.15 -2.35
N ASP A 203 -85.06 -38.97 -1.03
CA ASP A 203 -86.14 -39.28 -0.09
C ASP A 203 -87.43 -38.51 -0.41
N VAL A 204 -87.32 -37.21 -0.72
CA VAL A 204 -88.46 -36.36 -1.10
C VAL A 204 -89.09 -36.82 -2.42
N ILE A 205 -88.29 -37.26 -3.40
CA ILE A 205 -88.81 -37.82 -4.66
C ILE A 205 -89.64 -39.07 -4.36
N THR A 206 -89.09 -40.02 -3.60
CA THR A 206 -89.81 -41.24 -3.20
C THR A 206 -91.09 -40.91 -2.46
N GLN A 207 -91.05 -39.98 -1.50
CA GLN A 207 -92.23 -39.55 -0.76
C GLN A 207 -93.26 -38.84 -1.65
N SER A 208 -92.81 -38.08 -2.66
CA SER A 208 -93.71 -37.44 -3.63
C SER A 208 -94.39 -38.46 -4.54
N GLU A 209 -93.70 -39.54 -4.92
CA GLU A 209 -94.31 -40.66 -5.64
C GLU A 209 -95.34 -41.40 -4.78
N GLU A 210 -95.04 -41.63 -3.50
CA GLU A 210 -96.00 -42.19 -2.55
C GLU A 210 -97.25 -41.31 -2.41
N ILE A 211 -97.07 -39.99 -2.24
CA ILE A 211 -98.18 -39.03 -2.19
C ILE A 211 -98.96 -39.06 -3.50
N LYS A 212 -98.30 -39.08 -4.66
CA LYS A 212 -98.96 -39.17 -5.96
C LYS A 212 -99.84 -40.41 -6.06
N ASN A 213 -99.32 -41.57 -5.62
CA ASN A 213 -100.10 -42.80 -5.57
C ASN A 213 -101.32 -42.66 -4.66
N VAL A 214 -101.16 -42.07 -3.46
CA VAL A 214 -102.28 -41.81 -2.54
C VAL A 214 -103.30 -40.85 -3.16
N THR A 215 -102.88 -39.76 -3.80
CA THR A 215 -103.80 -38.83 -4.46
C THR A 215 -104.51 -39.45 -5.66
N GLY A 216 -103.85 -40.35 -6.39
CA GLY A 216 -104.48 -41.15 -7.45
C GLY A 216 -105.59 -42.02 -6.88
N ILE A 217 -105.32 -42.75 -5.79
CA ILE A 217 -106.32 -43.56 -5.08
C ILE A 217 -107.49 -42.68 -4.59
N ILE A 218 -107.22 -41.49 -4.03
CA ILE A 218 -108.26 -40.57 -3.57
C ILE A 218 -109.09 -40.04 -4.75
N GLY A 219 -108.46 -39.73 -5.88
CA GLY A 219 -109.14 -39.32 -7.11
C GLY A 219 -110.06 -40.43 -7.63
N ASP A 220 -109.55 -41.65 -7.72
CA ASP A 220 -110.31 -42.84 -8.11
C ASP A 220 -111.51 -43.10 -7.18
N ILE A 221 -111.37 -42.78 -5.88
CA ILE A 221 -112.46 -42.86 -4.88
C ILE A 221 -113.48 -41.71 -5.06
N ALA A 222 -113.04 -40.51 -5.40
CA ALA A 222 -113.92 -39.34 -5.57
C ALA A 222 -114.75 -39.40 -6.87
N ASP A 223 -114.26 -40.12 -7.88
CA ASP A 223 -114.95 -40.35 -9.16
C ASP A 223 -115.98 -41.53 -9.09
N GLN A 224 -116.04 -42.26 -7.97
CA GLN A 224 -117.05 -43.30 -7.67
C GLN A 224 -118.27 -42.73 -6.94
#